data_AF-T0Y9M7-F1
#
_entry.id   AF-T0Y9M7-F1
#
_cell.length_a   1.000
_cell.length_b   1.000
_cell.length_c   1.000
_cell.angle_alpha   90.00
_cell.angle_beta   90.00
_cell.angle_gamma   90.00
#
_symmetry.space_group_name_H-M   'P 1'
#
loop_
_entity.id
_entity.type
_entity.pdbx_description
1 polymer ?
#
loop_
_entity_poly.entity_id
_entity_poly.type
_entity_poly.pdbx_seq_one_letter_code
_entity_poly.pdbx_strand_id
1 'polypeptide(L)'
;CEDGGINTAEIDRILQDWRQGDCVIGENHWVLFRINPDAPLSDAAKEAVFDDNSSESAEEEVLGFMVSTQSCDIVRSCVDRHYVEVCPLVKVEPKNLSEIIRNQRPNYAYIPGIADKHLVADLDRTMTVEKAVLLKWKRIEGCRNDIESRNLSLALSRKRSRFA
;
A
#
# COMPACT_ATOMS: atom_id res chain seq x y z
N CYS A 1 -4.23 37.03 -9.01
CA CYS A 1 -4.78 35.66 -8.95
C CYS A 1 -3.59 34.75 -8.90
N GLU A 2 -3.23 34.25 -7.71
CA GLU A 2 -2.19 33.23 -7.60
C GLU A 2 -2.75 31.97 -8.24
N ASP A 3 -2.10 31.49 -9.30
CA ASP A 3 -2.49 30.27 -9.97
C ASP A 3 -2.50 29.13 -8.94
N GLY A 4 -3.68 28.57 -8.68
CA GLY A 4 -3.88 27.34 -7.91
C GLY A 4 -3.36 26.09 -8.65
N GLY A 5 -2.23 26.22 -9.34
CA GLY A 5 -1.57 25.17 -10.06
C GLY A 5 -1.01 24.12 -9.10
N ILE A 6 -1.06 22.86 -9.52
CA ILE A 6 -0.47 21.74 -8.78
C ILE A 6 1.04 22.03 -8.62
N ASN A 7 1.54 22.08 -7.38
CA ASN A 7 2.95 22.30 -7.09
C ASN A 7 3.75 21.00 -7.32
N THR A 8 3.95 20.64 -8.58
CA THR A 8 4.67 19.42 -9.00
C THR A 8 6.10 19.37 -8.48
N ALA A 9 6.76 20.53 -8.37
CA ALA A 9 8.12 20.63 -7.82
C ALA A 9 8.18 20.25 -6.34
N GLU A 10 7.14 20.54 -5.56
CA GLU A 10 7.04 20.10 -4.17
C GLU A 10 6.78 18.59 -4.05
N ILE A 11 5.89 18.06 -4.90
CA ILE A 11 5.65 16.61 -4.98
C ILE A 11 6.96 15.89 -5.30
N ASP A 12 7.66 16.30 -6.37
CA ASP A 12 8.92 15.67 -6.80
C ASP A 12 10.01 15.72 -5.73
N ARG A 13 10.05 16.79 -4.94
CA ARG A 13 10.97 16.95 -3.82
C ARG A 13 10.71 15.92 -2.73
N ILE A 14 9.46 15.76 -2.27
CA ILE A 14 9.16 14.80 -1.21
C ILE A 14 9.41 13.36 -1.67
N LEU A 15 9.15 13.06 -2.95
CA LEU A 15 9.33 11.73 -3.51
C LEU A 15 10.79 11.26 -3.42
N GLN A 16 11.76 12.19 -3.36
CA GLN A 16 13.17 11.86 -3.17
C GLN A 16 13.47 11.17 -1.85
N ASP A 17 12.60 11.30 -0.84
CA ASP A 17 12.76 10.63 0.45
C ASP A 17 12.09 9.25 0.46
N TRP A 18 11.00 9.08 -0.27
CA TRP A 18 10.21 7.85 -0.26
C TRP A 18 10.93 6.66 -0.93
N ARG A 19 10.75 5.48 -0.36
CA ARG A 19 11.31 4.21 -0.85
C ARG A 19 10.25 3.12 -0.87
N GLN A 20 10.49 2.09 -1.68
CA GLN A 20 9.69 0.86 -1.63
C GLN A 20 9.74 0.29 -0.21
N GLY A 21 8.59 -0.05 0.33
CA GLY A 21 8.45 -0.54 1.70
C GLY A 21 8.10 0.52 2.73
N ASP A 22 8.26 1.81 2.42
CA ASP A 22 7.85 2.88 3.33
C ASP A 22 6.37 2.79 3.63
N CYS A 23 6.02 3.15 4.86
CA CYS A 23 4.69 2.99 5.39
C CYS A 23 4.06 4.33 5.79
N VAL A 24 2.74 4.31 5.86
CA VAL A 24 1.93 5.27 6.59
C VAL A 24 1.00 4.49 7.51
N ILE A 25 0.82 4.96 8.73
CA ILE A 25 -0.08 4.36 9.73
C ILE A 25 -0.88 5.50 10.37
N GLY A 26 -2.17 5.28 10.55
CA GLY A 26 -3.09 6.27 11.09
C GLY A 26 -4.53 5.84 10.90
N GLU A 27 -5.43 6.75 11.25
CA GLU A 27 -6.87 6.63 11.01
C GLU A 27 -7.23 7.20 9.62
N ASN A 28 -8.43 6.90 9.13
CA ASN A 28 -8.95 7.44 7.86
C ASN A 28 -8.13 7.02 6.62
N HIS A 29 -7.59 5.80 6.62
CA HIS A 29 -7.01 5.18 5.44
C HIS A 29 -7.98 4.16 4.87
N TRP A 30 -8.28 4.27 3.58
CA TRP A 30 -9.30 3.46 2.93
C TRP A 30 -8.75 2.78 1.70
N VAL A 31 -8.98 1.47 1.57
CA VAL A 31 -8.79 0.74 0.32
C VAL A 31 -10.06 0.82 -0.48
N LEU A 32 -9.98 1.29 -1.72
CA LEU A 32 -11.08 1.29 -2.68
C LEU A 32 -10.89 0.13 -3.66
N PHE A 33 -11.96 -0.62 -3.91
CA PHE A 33 -11.94 -1.75 -4.83
C PHE A 33 -13.27 -1.91 -5.57
N ARG A 34 -13.21 -2.52 -6.74
CA ARG A 34 -14.40 -2.81 -7.57
C ARG A 34 -15.13 -4.04 -7.02
N ILE A 35 -16.45 -3.99 -7.11
CA ILE A 35 -17.34 -5.10 -6.69
C ILE A 35 -18.31 -5.45 -7.81
N ASN A 36 -18.95 -6.62 -7.69
CA ASN A 36 -20.12 -6.99 -8.48
C ASN A 36 -21.36 -6.87 -7.57
N PRO A 37 -22.30 -5.94 -7.84
CA PRO A 37 -23.47 -5.76 -6.97
C PRO A 37 -24.36 -7.00 -6.90
N ASP A 38 -24.35 -7.86 -7.93
CA ASP A 38 -25.13 -9.11 -7.95
C ASP A 38 -24.50 -10.23 -7.11
N ALA A 39 -23.23 -10.08 -6.72
CA ALA A 39 -22.47 -11.09 -5.98
C ALA A 39 -21.41 -10.48 -5.04
N PRO A 40 -21.80 -9.67 -4.04
CA PRO A 40 -20.86 -9.09 -3.10
C PRO A 40 -20.24 -10.17 -2.20
N LEU A 41 -18.90 -10.19 -2.12
CA LEU A 41 -18.16 -11.22 -1.37
C LEU A 41 -17.72 -10.76 0.03
N SER A 42 -17.06 -9.60 0.12
CA SER A 42 -16.60 -9.03 1.39
C SER A 42 -17.73 -8.30 2.12
N ASP A 43 -17.55 -8.05 3.41
CA ASP A 43 -18.53 -7.34 4.20
C ASP A 43 -18.68 -5.88 3.75
N ALA A 44 -17.56 -5.20 3.44
CA ALA A 44 -17.57 -3.87 2.82
C ALA A 44 -18.32 -3.85 1.46
N ALA A 45 -18.22 -4.91 0.65
CA ALA A 45 -18.99 -5.02 -0.58
C ALA A 45 -20.50 -5.19 -0.32
N LYS A 46 -20.87 -5.99 0.68
CA LYS A 46 -22.28 -6.19 1.06
C LYS A 46 -22.90 -4.91 1.61
N GLU A 47 -22.14 -4.16 2.41
CA GLU A 47 -22.55 -2.86 2.95
C GLU A 47 -22.74 -1.83 1.83
N ALA A 48 -21.79 -1.71 0.91
CA ALA A 48 -21.92 -0.80 -0.22
C ALA A 48 -23.15 -1.10 -1.10
N VAL A 49 -23.47 -2.38 -1.33
CA VAL A 49 -24.67 -2.80 -2.09
C VAL A 49 -25.96 -2.61 -1.28
N PHE A 50 -25.89 -2.76 0.04
CA PHE A 50 -27.02 -2.49 0.92
C PHE A 50 -27.41 -1.00 0.89
N ASP A 51 -26.41 -0.11 0.90
CA ASP A 51 -26.60 1.34 0.83
C ASP A 51 -27.01 1.81 -0.58
N ASP A 52 -26.39 1.26 -1.63
CA ASP A 52 -26.73 1.49 -3.03
C ASP A 52 -26.63 0.19 -3.82
N ASN A 53 -27.79 -0.36 -4.21
CA ASN A 53 -27.88 -1.64 -4.91
C ASN A 53 -27.23 -1.66 -6.30
N SER A 54 -26.83 -0.49 -6.82
CA SER A 54 -26.12 -0.33 -8.09
C SER A 54 -24.63 -0.05 -7.91
N SER A 55 -24.13 -0.05 -6.68
CA SER A 55 -22.74 0.26 -6.39
C SER A 55 -21.78 -0.75 -7.01
N GLU A 56 -20.84 -0.24 -7.81
CA GLU A 56 -19.79 -1.03 -8.46
C GLU A 56 -18.43 -0.93 -7.74
N SER A 57 -18.40 -0.25 -6.59
CA SER A 57 -17.21 -0.09 -5.76
C SER A 57 -17.53 -0.16 -4.27
N ALA A 58 -16.57 -0.65 -3.49
CA ALA A 58 -16.61 -0.57 -2.04
C ALA A 58 -15.30 0.01 -1.52
N GLU A 59 -15.38 0.50 -0.29
CA GLU A 59 -14.23 0.98 0.47
C GLU A 59 -14.16 0.29 1.82
N GLU A 60 -12.94 0.02 2.29
CA GLU A 60 -12.68 -0.61 3.58
C GLU A 60 -11.61 0.18 4.33
N GLU A 61 -11.90 0.55 5.58
CA GLU A 61 -10.92 1.22 6.44
C GLU A 61 -9.79 0.25 6.81
N VAL A 62 -8.55 0.72 6.73
CA VAL A 62 -7.34 -0.05 7.03
C VAL A 62 -6.41 0.72 7.96
N LEU A 63 -5.49 0.00 8.61
CA LEU A 63 -4.57 0.58 9.60
C LEU A 63 -3.46 1.45 8.98
N GLY A 64 -3.39 1.49 7.66
CA GLY A 64 -2.35 2.18 6.91
C GLY A 64 -1.96 1.45 5.64
N PHE A 65 -0.86 1.89 5.04
CA PHE A 65 -0.35 1.38 3.78
C PHE A 65 1.16 1.16 3.82
N MET A 66 1.62 0.21 3.00
CA MET A 66 2.99 0.08 2.55
C MET A 66 3.07 0.42 1.06
N VAL A 67 4.04 1.23 0.65
CA VAL A 67 4.28 1.58 -0.75
C VAL A 67 5.02 0.43 -1.45
N SER A 68 4.35 -0.24 -2.38
CA SER A 68 4.89 -1.42 -3.07
C SER A 68 5.59 -1.09 -4.40
N THR A 69 5.38 0.10 -4.95
CA THR A 69 6.13 0.60 -6.13
C THR A 69 7.63 0.63 -5.87
N GLN A 70 8.42 0.32 -6.90
CA GLN A 70 9.88 0.32 -6.80
C GLN A 70 10.42 1.75 -6.57
N SER A 71 11.46 1.89 -5.73
CA SER A 71 12.04 3.19 -5.38
C SER A 71 12.43 4.05 -6.59
N CYS A 72 12.96 3.44 -7.66
CA CYS A 72 13.32 4.16 -8.88
C CYS A 72 12.12 4.74 -9.62
N ASP A 73 10.92 4.17 -9.47
CA ASP A 73 9.69 4.68 -10.08
C ASP A 73 8.97 5.67 -9.17
N ILE A 74 9.10 5.52 -7.85
CA ILE A 74 8.63 6.50 -6.86
C ILE A 74 9.28 7.86 -7.12
N VAL A 75 10.61 7.92 -7.24
CA VAL A 75 11.37 9.18 -7.38
C VAL A 75 11.27 9.85 -8.75
N ARG A 76 10.71 9.17 -9.77
CA ARG A 76 10.45 9.80 -11.08
C ARG A 76 9.43 10.92 -10.93
N SER A 77 9.55 11.95 -11.78
CA SER A 77 8.65 13.09 -11.75
C SER A 77 7.19 12.67 -11.78
N CYS A 78 6.37 13.32 -10.94
CA CYS A 78 4.93 13.11 -10.90
C CYS A 78 4.23 13.53 -12.20
N VAL A 79 4.88 14.34 -13.05
CA VAL A 79 4.39 14.71 -14.39
C VAL A 79 4.47 13.53 -15.36
N ASP A 80 5.51 12.70 -15.25
CA ASP A 80 5.70 11.54 -16.13
C ASP A 80 5.04 10.28 -15.55
N ARG A 81 5.05 10.17 -14.22
CA ARG A 81 4.59 8.99 -13.47
C ARG A 81 3.74 9.45 -12.29
N HIS A 82 2.45 9.56 -12.52
CA HIS A 82 1.48 10.12 -11.57
C HIS A 82 1.18 9.24 -10.35
N TYR A 83 1.40 7.93 -10.46
CA TYR A 83 0.83 6.95 -9.53
C TYR A 83 1.87 6.13 -8.78
N VAL A 84 1.48 5.64 -7.60
CA VAL A 84 2.16 4.57 -6.86
C VAL A 84 1.15 3.52 -6.42
N GLU A 85 1.65 2.30 -6.27
CA GLU A 85 0.95 1.15 -5.74
C GLU A 85 1.15 1.09 -4.23
N VAL A 86 0.07 0.81 -3.51
CA VAL A 86 0.06 0.61 -2.07
C VAL A 86 -0.65 -0.69 -1.70
N CYS A 87 -0.19 -1.30 -0.62
CA CYS A 87 -0.80 -2.49 -0.03
C CYS A 87 -1.25 -2.14 1.40
N PRO A 88 -2.47 -2.52 1.83
CA PRO A 88 -2.95 -2.20 3.16
C PRO A 88 -2.16 -2.97 4.22
N LEU A 89 -1.98 -2.34 5.37
CA LEU A 89 -1.38 -2.94 6.54
C LEU A 89 -2.45 -3.65 7.36
N VAL A 90 -2.22 -4.94 7.66
CA VAL A 90 -3.12 -5.77 8.44
C VAL A 90 -2.43 -6.31 9.67
N LYS A 91 -3.19 -6.46 10.75
CA LYS A 91 -2.71 -7.11 11.97
C LYS A 91 -2.71 -8.62 11.79
N VAL A 92 -1.65 -9.27 12.26
CA VAL A 92 -1.54 -10.73 12.20
C VAL A 92 -1.24 -11.33 13.57
N GLU A 93 -1.79 -12.52 13.79
CA GLU A 93 -1.48 -13.32 14.97
C GLU A 93 0.01 -13.67 15.03
N PRO A 94 0.62 -13.78 16.23
CA PRO A 94 2.06 -14.05 16.39
C PRO A 94 2.55 -15.29 15.63
N LYS A 95 1.73 -16.34 15.58
CA LYS A 95 2.04 -17.56 14.82
C LYS A 95 2.21 -17.26 13.33
N ASN A 96 1.30 -16.49 12.74
CA ASN A 96 1.33 -16.12 11.32
C ASN A 96 2.52 -15.20 11.02
N LEU A 97 2.84 -14.27 11.92
CA LEU A 97 3.98 -13.38 11.78
C LEU A 97 5.29 -14.15 11.58
N SER A 98 5.50 -15.21 12.36
CA SER A 98 6.70 -16.07 12.24
C SER A 98 6.82 -16.77 10.88
N GLU A 99 5.69 -17.19 10.29
CA GLU A 99 5.63 -17.81 8.97
C GLU A 99 5.89 -16.77 7.86
N ILE A 100 5.38 -15.55 8.02
CA ILE A 100 5.58 -14.43 7.09
C ILE A 100 7.06 -14.01 7.07
N ILE A 101 7.71 -13.87 8.23
CA ILE A 101 9.14 -13.56 8.33
C ILE A 101 9.98 -14.61 7.60
N ARG A 102 9.55 -15.88 7.62
CA ARG A 102 10.19 -16.99 6.91
C ARG A 102 9.79 -17.10 5.43
N ASN A 103 9.05 -16.12 4.89
CA ASN A 103 8.52 -16.09 3.52
C ASN A 103 7.64 -17.31 3.14
N GLN A 104 6.95 -17.90 4.12
CA GLN A 104 6.06 -19.05 3.90
C GLN A 104 4.63 -18.63 3.53
N ARG A 105 4.28 -17.35 3.72
CA ARG A 105 3.01 -16.75 3.30
C ARG A 105 3.27 -15.62 2.31
N PRO A 106 3.43 -15.93 1.01
CA PRO A 106 3.86 -14.97 -0.01
C PRO A 106 2.78 -13.97 -0.43
N ASN A 107 1.57 -14.06 0.12
CA ASN A 107 0.57 -13.01 0.02
C ASN A 107 0.80 -11.87 1.02
N TYR A 108 1.77 -12.00 1.94
CA TYR A 108 2.14 -10.95 2.88
C TYR A 108 3.60 -10.54 2.72
N ALA A 109 3.90 -9.29 3.06
CA ALA A 109 5.26 -8.81 3.26
C ALA A 109 5.46 -8.33 4.70
N TYR A 110 6.55 -8.80 5.32
CA TYR A 110 7.02 -8.30 6.60
C TYR A 110 7.78 -6.98 6.39
N ILE A 111 7.48 -5.97 7.20
CA ILE A 111 8.11 -4.64 7.14
C ILE A 111 8.85 -4.35 8.45
N PRO A 112 10.19 -4.38 8.47
CA PRO A 112 11.00 -4.18 9.68
C PRO A 112 10.72 -2.86 10.41
N GLY A 113 10.45 -1.79 9.66
CA GLY A 113 10.22 -0.44 10.19
C GLY A 113 9.02 -0.31 11.14
N ILE A 114 8.06 -1.24 11.06
CA ILE A 114 6.82 -1.25 11.83
C ILE A 114 6.59 -2.58 12.57
N ALA A 115 7.64 -3.37 12.74
CA ALA A 115 7.58 -4.71 13.31
C ALA A 115 6.96 -4.76 14.72
N ASP A 116 7.23 -3.75 15.53
CA ASP A 116 6.70 -3.58 16.89
C ASP A 116 5.16 -3.51 16.92
N LYS A 117 4.54 -3.10 15.81
CA LYS A 117 3.09 -2.96 15.68
C LYS A 117 2.38 -4.24 15.27
N HIS A 118 3.12 -5.33 15.00
CA HIS A 118 2.58 -6.61 14.52
C HIS A 118 1.72 -6.46 13.25
N LEU A 119 2.13 -5.53 12.39
CA LEU A 119 1.51 -5.26 11.10
C LEU A 119 2.34 -5.87 9.98
N VAL A 120 1.66 -6.34 8.94
CA VAL A 120 2.25 -6.81 7.69
C VAL A 120 1.50 -6.20 6.52
N ALA A 121 2.15 -6.05 5.37
CA ALA A 121 1.47 -5.61 4.17
C ALA A 121 0.77 -6.78 3.48
N ASP A 122 -0.50 -6.62 3.16
CA ASP A 122 -1.29 -7.59 2.38
C ASP A 122 -1.11 -7.35 0.88
N LEU A 123 -0.34 -8.21 0.24
CA LEU A 123 0.03 -8.11 -1.16
C LEU A 123 -1.07 -8.61 -2.11
N ASP A 124 -2.16 -9.20 -1.60
CA ASP A 124 -3.32 -9.57 -2.41
C ASP A 124 -4.21 -8.36 -2.71
N ARG A 125 -4.18 -7.33 -1.85
CA ARG A 125 -5.00 -6.12 -1.97
C ARG A 125 -4.15 -4.92 -2.39
N THR A 126 -3.72 -4.88 -3.65
CA THR A 126 -2.97 -3.71 -4.17
C THR A 126 -3.94 -2.65 -4.69
N MET A 127 -3.78 -1.41 -4.25
CA MET A 127 -4.50 -0.23 -4.74
C MET A 127 -3.50 0.77 -5.34
N THR A 128 -3.96 1.58 -6.30
CA THR A 128 -3.17 2.69 -6.85
C THR A 128 -3.61 4.00 -6.19
N VAL A 129 -2.65 4.85 -5.83
CA VAL A 129 -2.88 6.23 -5.38
C VAL A 129 -2.03 7.20 -6.20
N GLU A 130 -2.47 8.45 -6.31
CA GLU A 130 -1.65 9.51 -6.88
C GLU A 130 -0.46 9.84 -5.97
N LYS A 131 0.68 10.17 -6.57
CA LYS A 131 1.87 10.62 -5.83
C LYS A 131 1.62 11.86 -4.99
N ALA A 132 0.68 12.72 -5.41
CA ALA A 132 0.27 13.88 -4.63
C ALA A 132 -0.30 13.50 -3.24
N VAL A 133 -0.86 12.29 -3.08
CA VAL A 133 -1.37 11.80 -1.78
C VAL A 133 -0.24 11.68 -0.75
N LEU A 134 0.99 11.38 -1.18
CA LEU A 134 2.13 11.22 -0.27
C LEU A 134 2.50 12.52 0.45
N LEU A 135 2.10 13.70 -0.06
CA LEU A 135 2.26 14.99 0.63
C LEU A 135 1.50 15.03 1.96
N LYS A 136 0.39 14.31 2.05
CA LYS A 136 -0.48 14.28 3.24
C LYS A 136 -0.07 13.20 4.22
N TRP A 137 0.83 12.29 3.84
CA TRP A 137 1.18 11.13 4.64
C TRP A 137 2.46 11.37 5.44
N LYS A 138 2.38 11.05 6.73
CA LYS A 138 3.56 11.00 7.58
C LYS A 138 4.31 9.69 7.33
N ARG A 139 5.38 9.80 6.54
CA ARG A 139 6.25 8.68 6.18
C ARG A 139 6.85 7.99 7.41
N ILE A 140 6.82 6.67 7.41
CA ILE A 140 7.55 5.78 8.30
C ILE A 140 8.51 4.96 7.43
N GLU A 141 9.80 5.02 7.74
CA GLU A 141 10.82 4.27 7.01
C GLU A 141 10.57 2.76 7.16
N GLY A 142 10.38 2.07 6.04
CA GLY A 142 10.02 0.65 6.04
C GLY A 142 11.20 -0.31 6.21
N CYS A 143 12.34 0.03 5.60
CA CYS A 143 13.58 -0.74 5.61
C CYS A 143 14.75 0.19 5.91
N ARG A 144 15.57 -0.14 6.91
CA ARG A 144 16.63 0.73 7.45
C ARG A 144 18.00 0.45 6.84
N ASN A 145 18.13 -0.65 6.10
CA ASN A 145 19.37 -1.08 5.49
C ASN A 145 19.13 -1.91 4.22
N ASP A 146 20.20 -2.18 3.49
CA ASP A 146 20.16 -2.92 2.22
C ASP A 146 19.69 -4.36 2.38
N ILE A 147 19.98 -5.01 3.52
CA ILE A 147 19.58 -6.40 3.77
C ILE A 147 18.05 -6.46 3.89
N GLU A 148 17.47 -5.56 4.68
CA GLU A 148 16.02 -5.41 4.83
C GLU A 148 15.34 -5.10 3.49
N SER A 149 15.89 -4.14 2.74
CA SER A 149 15.39 -3.76 1.42
C SER A 149 15.41 -4.92 0.42
N ARG A 150 16.48 -5.75 0.43
CA ARG A 150 16.59 -6.96 -0.39
C ARG A 150 15.58 -8.03 0.02
N ASN A 151 15.39 -8.23 1.32
CA ASN A 151 14.41 -9.20 1.82
C ASN A 151 12.99 -8.81 1.41
N LEU A 152 12.63 -7.54 1.51
CA LEU A 152 11.34 -7.04 1.03
C LEU A 152 11.20 -7.22 -0.49
N SER A 153 12.23 -6.85 -1.25
CA SER A 153 12.25 -7.04 -2.72
C SER A 153 12.04 -8.50 -3.11
N LEU A 154 12.63 -9.44 -2.36
CA LEU A 154 12.44 -10.87 -2.56
C LEU A 154 10.99 -11.30 -2.28
N ALA A 155 10.37 -10.82 -1.19
CA ALA A 155 8.98 -11.11 -0.87
C ALA A 155 8.04 -10.63 -1.99
N LEU A 156 8.21 -9.39 -2.45
CA LEU A 156 7.44 -8.81 -3.56
C LEU A 156 7.66 -9.58 -4.87
N SER A 157 8.92 -9.94 -5.19
CA SER A 157 9.25 -10.72 -6.37
C SER A 157 8.61 -12.12 -6.33
N ARG A 158 8.62 -12.79 -5.17
CA ARG A 158 7.98 -14.10 -5.01
C ARG A 158 6.47 -14.06 -5.21
N LYS A 159 5.81 -12.98 -4.80
CA LYS A 159 4.37 -12.78 -5.08
C LYS A 159 4.10 -12.64 -6.58
N ARG A 160 4.95 -11.87 -7.29
CA ARG A 160 4.77 -11.54 -8.72
C ARG A 160 5.29 -12.61 -9.69
N SER A 161 6.25 -13.43 -9.27
CA SER A 161 6.91 -14.44 -10.11
C SER A 161 6.28 -15.83 -10.03
N ARG A 162 5.05 -15.94 -9.50
CA ARG A 162 4.31 -17.22 -9.48
C ARG A 162 3.84 -17.53 -10.89
N PHE A 163 4.56 -18.44 -11.55
CA PHE A 163 4.12 -19.03 -12.81
C PHE A 163 2.92 -19.97 -12.55
N ALA A 164 1.92 -19.89 -13.42
CA ALA A 164 0.74 -20.75 -13.43
C ALA A 164 0.84 -21.78 -14.56
#